data_AF-A0A7Y5GUH9-F1
#
_entry.id   AF-A0A7Y5GUH9-F1
#
_cell.length_a   1.000
_cell.length_b   1.000
_cell.length_c   1.000
_cell.angle_alpha   90.00
_cell.angle_beta   90.00
_cell.angle_gamma   90.00
#
_symmetry.space_group_name_H-M   'P 1'
#
loop_
_entity.id
_entity.type
_entity.pdbx_description
1 polymer ?
#
loop_
_entity_poly.entity_id
_entity_poly.type
_entity_poly.pdbx_seq_one_letter_code
_entity_poly.pdbx_strand_id
1 'polypeptide(L)'
;MFQNRLTKNLKRRLPWALRHGIEAFRLYDRDVPEFPLIVDMYGRALAVHIVDREYAGANCPEMQPEQVIAACAEATKCHPEDIYLRRRRRQRGNSQYDRNDASGQELLIRENGLSFLVNLTDYLDTGIFLDHRNTRTFVRTWAHKKRFLNLFSYTGTFSVYAAAGGAIETTSVDLSKNYLLWASRNFRINGMVPTNHHLIQADAVTYLIEAKGKSRKFDMIVIDPPTFSNSKRTDTIFDVRRDHPELISRAVDLLNPGGFVVFSTNARKFRLRIEELGDISTRDITDKTIPDDFRQKPSHRCWLVTASRDADKIVRL
;
A
#
# COMPACT_ATOMS: atom_id res chain seq x y z
N MET A 1 -21.51 21.21 -7.42
CA MET A 1 -20.42 20.82 -8.35
C MET A 1 -19.76 19.50 -7.95
N PHE A 2 -19.30 19.35 -6.69
CA PHE A 2 -18.73 18.11 -6.15
C PHE A 2 -19.60 16.87 -6.36
N GLN A 3 -20.85 16.88 -5.87
CA GLN A 3 -21.79 15.75 -6.00
C GLN A 3 -21.98 15.29 -7.45
N ASN A 4 -22.12 16.22 -8.40
CA ASN A 4 -22.24 15.90 -9.83
C ASN A 4 -20.99 15.21 -10.37
N ARG A 5 -19.79 15.70 -9.98
CA ARG A 5 -18.52 15.09 -10.36
C ARG A 5 -18.36 13.69 -9.75
N LEU A 6 -18.71 13.54 -8.47
CA LEU A 6 -18.70 12.28 -7.75
C LEU A 6 -19.63 11.24 -8.42
N THR A 7 -20.86 11.64 -8.73
CA THR A 7 -21.85 10.81 -9.45
C THR A 7 -21.35 10.38 -10.83
N LYS A 8 -20.74 11.31 -11.59
CA LYS A 8 -20.15 10.98 -12.89
C LYS A 8 -19.00 9.98 -12.77
N ASN A 9 -18.14 10.17 -11.77
CA ASN A 9 -17.05 9.23 -11.50
C ASN A 9 -17.59 7.85 -11.10
N LEU A 10 -18.64 7.79 -10.29
CA LEU A 10 -19.27 6.54 -9.87
C LEU A 10 -19.79 5.75 -11.07
N LYS A 11 -20.60 6.40 -11.92
CA LYS A 11 -21.15 5.78 -13.14
C LYS A 11 -20.07 5.22 -14.06
N ARG A 12 -18.89 5.85 -14.08
CA ARG A 12 -17.73 5.39 -14.87
C ARG A 12 -16.95 4.26 -14.18
N ARG A 13 -16.65 4.38 -12.89
CA ARG A 13 -15.73 3.49 -12.16
C ARG A 13 -16.40 2.23 -11.65
N LEU A 14 -17.66 2.29 -11.22
CA LEU A 14 -18.35 1.13 -10.64
C LEU A 14 -18.46 -0.05 -11.62
N PRO A 15 -18.88 0.12 -12.89
CA PRO A 15 -18.92 -0.99 -13.83
C PRO A 15 -17.53 -1.59 -14.10
N TRP A 16 -16.48 -0.76 -14.12
CA TRP A 16 -15.10 -1.22 -14.25
C TRP A 16 -14.68 -2.04 -13.02
N ALA A 17 -14.96 -1.55 -11.82
CA ALA A 17 -14.59 -2.20 -10.56
C ALA A 17 -15.27 -3.57 -10.44
N LEU A 18 -16.58 -3.63 -10.70
CA LEU A 18 -17.35 -4.88 -10.69
C LEU A 18 -16.81 -5.92 -11.68
N ARG A 19 -16.48 -5.51 -12.91
CA ARG A 19 -15.90 -6.42 -13.93
C ARG A 19 -14.57 -7.04 -13.51
N HIS A 20 -13.79 -6.36 -12.68
CA HIS A 20 -12.49 -6.83 -12.19
C HIS A 20 -12.58 -7.44 -10.78
N GLY A 21 -13.78 -7.56 -10.19
CA GLY A 21 -13.94 -8.04 -8.82
C GLY A 21 -13.24 -7.14 -7.79
N ILE A 22 -13.34 -5.82 -7.98
CA ILE A 22 -12.78 -4.79 -7.11
C ILE A 22 -13.92 -4.12 -6.35
N GLU A 23 -13.89 -4.19 -5.03
CA GLU A 23 -14.84 -3.50 -4.15
C GLU A 23 -14.22 -2.25 -3.51
N ALA A 24 -12.89 -2.10 -3.56
CA ALA A 24 -12.20 -0.95 -3.01
C ALA A 24 -11.42 -0.16 -4.09
N PHE A 25 -11.79 1.10 -4.31
CA PHE A 25 -11.20 1.95 -5.35
C PHE A 25 -11.33 3.45 -5.06
N ARG A 26 -10.41 4.24 -5.61
CA ARG A 26 -10.50 5.71 -5.58
C ARG A 26 -11.71 6.13 -6.39
N LEU A 27 -12.61 6.91 -5.82
CA LEU A 27 -13.79 7.44 -6.52
C LEU A 27 -13.57 8.90 -6.97
N TYR A 28 -12.87 9.68 -6.16
CA TYR A 28 -12.60 11.10 -6.41
C TYR A 28 -11.24 11.45 -5.80
N ASP A 29 -10.40 12.19 -6.52
CA ASP A 29 -9.11 12.67 -6.02
C ASP A 29 -8.92 14.12 -6.43
N ARG A 30 -9.48 15.04 -5.62
CA ARG A 30 -9.33 16.49 -5.80
C ARG A 30 -9.58 16.89 -7.27
N ASP A 31 -10.62 16.31 -7.88
CA ASP A 31 -10.94 16.53 -9.30
C ASP A 31 -11.38 17.98 -9.57
N VAL A 32 -11.89 18.65 -8.54
CA VAL A 32 -12.37 20.04 -8.54
C VAL A 32 -11.55 20.81 -7.48
N PRO A 33 -10.85 21.90 -7.83
CA PRO A 33 -9.98 22.65 -6.92
C PRO A 33 -10.67 23.11 -5.63
N GLU A 34 -11.91 23.57 -5.73
CA GLU A 34 -12.73 24.07 -4.61
C GLU A 34 -13.13 22.95 -3.63
N PHE A 35 -12.99 21.68 -4.03
CA PHE A 35 -13.30 20.52 -3.21
C PHE A 35 -12.06 19.62 -3.13
N PRO A 36 -11.07 19.97 -2.29
CA PRO A 36 -9.83 19.22 -2.10
C PRO A 36 -10.05 17.94 -1.29
N LEU A 37 -11.02 17.13 -1.70
CA LEU A 37 -11.40 15.89 -1.09
C LEU A 37 -10.72 14.72 -1.79
N ILE A 38 -10.49 13.65 -1.04
CA ILE A 38 -10.22 12.32 -1.57
C ILE A 38 -11.35 11.43 -1.10
N VAL A 39 -12.00 10.72 -2.00
CA VAL A 39 -13.08 9.76 -1.68
C VAL A 39 -12.66 8.40 -2.17
N ASP A 40 -12.51 7.45 -1.26
CA ASP A 40 -12.28 6.04 -1.52
C ASP A 40 -13.55 5.25 -1.21
N MET A 41 -13.94 4.36 -2.13
CA MET A 41 -15.02 3.39 -1.95
C MET A 41 -14.47 2.12 -1.32
N TYR A 42 -15.20 1.52 -0.38
CA TYR A 42 -14.94 0.21 0.22
C TYR A 42 -16.25 -0.58 0.33
N GLY A 43 -16.62 -1.27 -0.74
CA GLY A 43 -17.90 -2.00 -0.81
C GLY A 43 -19.08 -1.06 -0.61
N ARG A 44 -19.74 -1.16 0.54
CA ARG A 44 -20.89 -0.32 0.93
C ARG A 44 -20.52 1.00 1.61
N ALA A 45 -19.25 1.19 1.97
CA ALA A 45 -18.77 2.31 2.76
C ALA A 45 -17.88 3.26 1.96
N LEU A 46 -17.72 4.48 2.47
CA LEU A 46 -16.82 5.50 1.92
C LEU A 46 -15.81 5.95 2.98
N ALA A 47 -14.55 6.07 2.59
CA ALA A 47 -13.55 6.84 3.34
C ALA A 47 -13.35 8.19 2.63
N VAL A 48 -13.67 9.27 3.33
CA VAL A 48 -13.58 10.65 2.81
C VAL A 48 -12.48 11.39 3.55
N HIS A 49 -11.43 11.81 2.84
CA HIS A 49 -10.35 12.60 3.40
C HIS A 49 -10.42 14.04 2.93
N ILE A 50 -10.45 14.98 3.88
CA ILE A 50 -10.26 16.40 3.60
C ILE A 50 -8.75 16.69 3.58
N VAL A 51 -8.25 17.14 2.43
CA VAL A 51 -6.84 17.53 2.28
C VAL A 51 -6.68 19.00 2.71
N ASP A 52 -5.70 19.26 3.57
CA ASP A 52 -5.51 20.55 4.23
C ASP A 52 -5.31 21.73 3.27
N ARG A 53 -5.77 22.92 3.70
CA ARG A 53 -5.97 24.12 2.85
C ARG A 53 -4.72 24.68 2.20
N GLU A 54 -3.52 24.39 2.72
CA GLU A 54 -2.25 24.78 2.09
C GLU A 54 -2.13 24.26 0.63
N TYR A 55 -2.83 23.17 0.29
CA TYR A 55 -2.87 22.63 -1.09
C TYR A 55 -4.07 23.09 -1.91
N ALA A 56 -5.07 23.73 -1.29
CA ALA A 56 -6.35 24.08 -1.92
C ALA A 56 -6.45 25.55 -2.36
N GLY A 57 -5.48 26.40 -1.97
CA GLY A 57 -5.49 27.83 -2.25
C GLY A 57 -6.46 28.62 -1.36
N ALA A 58 -6.35 29.96 -1.39
CA ALA A 58 -7.10 30.87 -0.52
C ALA A 58 -8.63 30.84 -0.71
N ASN A 59 -9.13 30.21 -1.79
CA ASN A 59 -10.54 30.21 -2.19
C ASN A 59 -11.30 28.91 -1.84
N CYS A 60 -10.74 28.03 -0.99
CA CYS A 60 -11.44 26.82 -0.58
C CYS A 60 -12.55 27.14 0.43
N PRO A 61 -13.84 26.88 0.12
CA PRO A 61 -14.93 27.11 1.04
C PRO A 61 -14.74 26.28 2.32
N GLU A 62 -15.29 26.76 3.43
CA GLU A 62 -15.41 25.94 4.63
C GLU A 62 -16.40 24.80 4.36
N MET A 63 -15.87 23.57 4.35
CA MET A 63 -16.67 22.37 4.14
C MET A 63 -17.13 21.84 5.49
N GLN A 64 -18.43 22.00 5.76
CA GLN A 64 -19.07 21.39 6.91
C GLN A 64 -19.13 19.86 6.72
N PRO A 65 -18.67 19.04 7.69
CA PRO A 65 -18.65 17.58 7.56
C PRO A 65 -20.00 17.00 7.12
N GLU A 66 -21.09 17.53 7.65
CA GLU A 66 -22.46 17.09 7.39
C GLU A 66 -22.84 17.29 5.91
N GLN A 67 -22.41 18.40 5.32
CA GLN A 67 -22.64 18.69 3.90
C GLN A 67 -21.85 17.75 2.98
N VAL A 68 -20.61 17.44 3.36
CA VAL A 68 -19.77 16.49 2.62
C VAL A 68 -20.37 15.09 2.69
N ILE A 69 -20.80 14.66 3.87
CA ILE A 69 -21.47 13.36 4.08
C ILE A 69 -22.77 13.30 3.27
N ALA A 70 -23.62 14.31 3.35
CA ALA A 70 -24.88 14.37 2.59
C ALA A 70 -24.63 14.30 1.07
N ALA A 71 -23.68 15.07 0.54
CA ALA A 71 -23.33 15.04 -0.88
C ALA A 71 -22.77 13.67 -1.32
N CYS A 72 -21.96 13.02 -0.47
CA CYS A 72 -21.47 11.67 -0.72
C CYS A 72 -22.61 10.64 -0.70
N ALA A 73 -23.48 10.67 0.32
CA ALA A 73 -24.63 9.77 0.45
C ALA A 73 -25.58 9.91 -0.76
N GLU A 74 -25.88 11.13 -1.18
CA GLU A 74 -26.80 11.36 -2.30
C GLU A 74 -26.23 10.86 -3.63
N ALA A 75 -24.93 11.06 -3.87
CA ALA A 75 -24.24 10.64 -5.09
C ALA A 75 -24.04 9.11 -5.17
N THR A 76 -23.77 8.46 -4.04
CA THR A 76 -23.35 7.05 -3.98
C THR A 76 -24.42 6.10 -3.50
N LYS A 77 -25.49 6.61 -2.88
CA LYS A 77 -26.53 5.85 -2.18
C LYS A 77 -26.02 5.06 -0.98
N CYS A 78 -24.81 5.35 -0.49
CA CYS A 78 -24.33 4.86 0.81
C CYS A 78 -25.16 5.46 1.94
N HIS A 79 -25.37 4.67 3.01
CA HIS A 79 -25.98 5.19 4.22
C HIS A 79 -25.03 6.21 4.87
N PRO A 80 -25.52 7.35 5.43
CA PRO A 80 -24.65 8.35 6.04
C PRO A 80 -23.71 7.80 7.13
N GLU A 81 -24.15 6.77 7.87
CA GLU A 81 -23.36 6.10 8.91
C GLU A 81 -22.18 5.28 8.35
N ASP A 82 -22.23 4.90 7.07
CA ASP A 82 -21.16 4.19 6.36
C ASP A 82 -20.18 5.15 5.66
N ILE A 83 -20.26 6.45 5.95
CA ILE A 83 -19.40 7.49 5.37
C ILE A 83 -18.46 8.04 6.43
N TYR A 84 -17.21 7.59 6.38
CA TYR A 84 -16.20 7.91 7.36
C TYR A 84 -15.37 9.10 6.91
N LEU A 85 -15.61 10.25 7.52
CA LEU A 85 -14.91 11.50 7.20
C LEU A 85 -13.69 11.70 8.11
N ARG A 86 -12.52 11.95 7.50
CA ARG A 86 -11.25 12.19 8.18
C ARG A 86 -10.63 13.51 7.73
N ARG A 87 -10.26 14.35 8.68
CA ARG A 87 -9.44 15.54 8.44
C ARG A 87 -7.98 15.21 8.74
N ARG A 88 -7.11 15.19 7.72
CA ARG A 88 -5.66 15.09 7.95
C ARG A 88 -5.16 16.48 8.38
N ARG A 89 -5.11 16.75 9.68
CA ARG A 89 -4.36 17.90 10.22
C ARG A 89 -2.87 17.54 10.24
N ARG A 90 -2.01 18.44 9.76
CA ARG A 90 -0.55 18.32 9.91
C ARG A 90 -0.22 18.54 11.39
N GLN A 91 0.07 17.48 12.15
CA GLN A 91 0.49 17.63 13.55
C GLN A 91 1.88 18.28 13.60
N ARG A 92 2.00 19.42 14.28
CA ARG A 92 3.25 19.93 14.84
C ARG A 92 3.30 19.45 16.31
N GLY A 93 4.24 18.57 16.65
CA GLY A 93 4.48 18.12 18.03
C GLY A 93 4.21 16.63 18.31
N ASN A 94 4.57 16.20 19.52
CA ASN A 94 4.50 14.83 20.06
C ASN A 94 3.07 14.34 20.42
N SER A 95 2.03 14.87 19.78
CA SER A 95 0.65 14.46 20.08
C SER A 95 0.36 13.08 19.48
N GLN A 96 0.44 12.07 20.34
CA GLN A 96 -0.11 10.74 20.14
C GLN A 96 -1.55 10.86 19.62
N TYR A 97 -1.89 10.07 18.60
CA TYR A 97 -3.23 10.02 18.01
C TYR A 97 -4.31 10.03 19.10
N ASP A 98 -5.18 11.03 19.07
CA ASP A 98 -6.49 10.92 19.70
C ASP A 98 -7.15 9.71 19.04
N ARG A 99 -7.31 8.63 19.82
CA ARG A 99 -8.09 7.47 19.43
C ARG A 99 -9.53 7.95 19.26
N ASN A 100 -9.88 8.43 18.07
CA ASN A 100 -11.26 8.62 17.70
C ASN A 100 -11.96 7.27 17.83
N ASP A 101 -13.02 7.24 18.62
CA ASP A 101 -13.94 6.13 18.92
C ASP A 101 -13.61 4.82 18.18
N ALA A 102 -12.83 3.96 18.86
CA ALA A 102 -12.45 2.66 18.36
C ALA A 102 -13.70 1.76 18.28
N SER A 103 -14.42 1.84 17.17
CA SER A 103 -15.63 1.04 16.94
C SER A 103 -15.31 -0.45 16.79
N GLY A 104 -14.05 -0.78 16.43
CA GLY A 104 -13.62 -2.14 16.12
C GLY A 104 -14.27 -2.71 14.85
N GLN A 105 -15.00 -1.90 14.07
CA GLN A 105 -15.69 -2.37 12.88
C GLN A 105 -14.72 -2.59 11.73
N GLU A 106 -14.41 -3.86 11.48
CA GLU A 106 -13.71 -4.30 10.28
C GLU A 106 -14.73 -4.58 9.18
N LEU A 107 -14.43 -4.11 7.97
CA LEU A 107 -15.17 -4.44 6.76
C LEU A 107 -14.37 -5.44 5.93
N LEU A 108 -15.05 -6.40 5.35
CA LEU A 108 -14.46 -7.30 4.37
C LEU A 108 -14.66 -6.71 2.98
N ILE A 109 -13.59 -6.54 2.21
CA ILE A 109 -13.64 -6.15 0.81
C ILE A 109 -12.99 -7.19 -0.08
N ARG A 110 -13.43 -7.26 -1.34
CA ARG A 110 -12.83 -8.10 -2.38
C ARG A 110 -11.97 -7.31 -3.35
N GLU A 111 -10.85 -7.90 -3.74
CA GLU A 111 -9.97 -7.37 -4.79
C GLU A 111 -9.37 -8.54 -5.58
N ASN A 112 -9.67 -8.62 -6.89
CA ASN A 112 -9.11 -9.62 -7.81
C ASN A 112 -9.28 -11.09 -7.34
N GLY A 113 -10.44 -11.40 -6.76
CA GLY A 113 -10.76 -12.74 -6.25
C GLY A 113 -10.15 -13.08 -4.89
N LEU A 114 -9.51 -12.12 -4.22
CA LEU A 114 -9.02 -12.22 -2.85
C LEU A 114 -9.86 -11.33 -1.94
N SER A 115 -9.84 -11.61 -0.63
CA SER A 115 -10.58 -10.85 0.38
C SER A 115 -9.65 -10.25 1.43
N PHE A 116 -9.94 -9.02 1.85
CA PHE A 116 -9.10 -8.27 2.80
C PHE A 116 -9.96 -7.59 3.85
N LEU A 117 -9.50 -7.61 5.10
CA LEU A 117 -10.06 -6.81 6.17
C LEU A 117 -9.56 -5.37 6.04
N VAL A 118 -10.49 -4.42 6.11
CA VAL A 118 -10.21 -2.99 6.19
C VAL A 118 -10.86 -2.40 7.43
N ASN A 119 -10.29 -1.33 7.97
CA ASN A 119 -10.84 -0.58 9.09
C ASN A 119 -10.79 0.92 8.76
N LEU A 120 -11.95 1.56 8.73
CA LEU A 120 -12.09 2.93 8.25
C LEU A 120 -12.03 3.98 9.38
N THR A 121 -11.92 3.55 10.65
CA THR A 121 -12.03 4.42 11.84
C THR A 121 -10.77 4.44 12.71
N ASP A 122 -10.20 3.28 13.04
CA ASP A 122 -9.35 3.12 14.22
C ASP A 122 -7.85 3.35 13.91
N TYR A 123 -7.45 3.24 12.65
CA TYR A 123 -6.06 3.32 12.20
C TYR A 123 -5.83 4.50 11.29
N LEU A 124 -4.58 4.92 11.13
CA LEU A 124 -4.17 5.98 10.21
C LEU A 124 -4.61 5.76 8.75
N ASP A 125 -4.38 4.53 8.28
CA ASP A 125 -4.72 4.02 6.95
C ASP A 125 -5.66 2.83 7.09
N THR A 126 -6.29 2.44 6.00
CA THR A 126 -7.49 1.58 6.02
C THR A 126 -7.22 0.08 6.08
N GLY A 127 -5.97 -0.36 6.03
CA GLY A 127 -5.60 -1.78 5.95
C GLY A 127 -5.22 -2.25 4.56
N ILE A 128 -5.38 -1.44 3.52
CA ILE A 128 -4.93 -1.74 2.14
C ILE A 128 -4.64 -0.45 1.37
N PHE A 129 -3.47 -0.38 0.72
CA PHE A 129 -3.12 0.74 -0.16
C PHE A 129 -3.65 0.48 -1.57
N LEU A 130 -4.72 1.20 -1.95
CA LEU A 130 -5.47 0.96 -3.20
C LEU A 130 -4.64 1.23 -4.45
N ASP A 131 -3.66 2.13 -4.36
CA ASP A 131 -2.74 2.46 -5.46
C ASP A 131 -1.77 1.34 -5.81
N HIS A 132 -1.48 0.43 -4.88
CA HIS A 132 -0.62 -0.72 -5.18
C HIS A 132 -1.35 -1.93 -5.79
N ARG A 133 -2.61 -1.79 -6.21
CA ARG A 133 -3.42 -2.90 -6.74
C ARG A 133 -2.76 -3.62 -7.92
N ASN A 134 -2.25 -2.87 -8.90
CA ASN A 134 -1.59 -3.48 -10.05
C ASN A 134 -0.26 -4.14 -9.64
N THR A 135 0.50 -3.53 -8.72
CA THR A 135 1.71 -4.16 -8.15
C THR A 135 1.39 -5.49 -7.47
N ARG A 136 0.30 -5.56 -6.69
CA ARG A 136 -0.16 -6.80 -6.06
C ARG A 136 -0.51 -7.86 -7.11
N THR A 137 -1.22 -7.49 -8.17
CA THR A 137 -1.51 -8.40 -9.29
C THR A 137 -0.24 -8.95 -9.93
N PHE A 138 0.76 -8.10 -10.18
CA PHE A 138 2.05 -8.54 -10.69
C PHE A 138 2.76 -9.51 -9.75
N VAL A 139 2.80 -9.20 -8.44
CA VAL A 139 3.36 -10.09 -7.42
C VAL A 139 2.70 -11.48 -7.47
N ARG A 140 1.38 -11.55 -7.61
CA ARG A 140 0.67 -12.83 -7.78
C ARG A 140 1.09 -13.56 -9.04
N THR A 141 1.18 -12.87 -10.17
CA THR A 141 1.59 -13.48 -11.45
C THR A 141 3.00 -14.04 -11.40
N TRP A 142 3.91 -13.41 -10.65
CA TRP A 142 5.32 -13.82 -10.58
C TRP A 142 5.63 -14.81 -9.47
N ALA A 143 4.71 -15.04 -8.52
CA ALA A 143 4.98 -15.78 -7.29
C ALA A 143 5.09 -17.30 -7.46
N HIS A 144 4.67 -17.88 -8.59
CA HIS A 144 4.61 -19.34 -8.74
C HIS A 144 5.95 -20.01 -8.42
N LYS A 145 5.92 -20.94 -7.47
CA LYS A 145 7.08 -21.69 -6.96
C LYS A 145 8.22 -20.83 -6.40
N LYS A 146 7.96 -19.58 -6.03
CA LYS A 146 8.97 -18.67 -5.46
C LYS A 146 8.93 -18.63 -3.93
N ARG A 147 10.10 -18.47 -3.32
CA ARG A 147 10.27 -18.00 -1.94
C ARG A 147 10.11 -16.49 -1.92
N PHE A 148 9.08 -16.00 -1.23
CA PHE A 148 8.72 -14.60 -1.21
C PHE A 148 9.10 -13.93 0.12
N LEU A 149 9.71 -12.75 0.05
CA LEU A 149 9.93 -11.87 1.21
C LEU A 149 9.17 -10.56 1.02
N ASN A 150 8.46 -10.12 2.05
CA ASN A 150 7.75 -8.84 2.09
C ASN A 150 8.27 -8.02 3.28
N LEU A 151 9.04 -6.96 3.01
CA LEU A 151 9.54 -6.04 4.02
C LEU A 151 8.60 -4.85 4.15
N PHE A 152 8.44 -4.34 5.38
CA PHE A 152 7.43 -3.31 5.70
C PHE A 152 6.01 -3.80 5.34
N SER A 153 5.74 -5.05 5.70
CA SER A 153 4.64 -5.82 5.13
C SER A 153 3.24 -5.30 5.47
N TYR A 154 3.12 -4.42 6.47
CA TYR A 154 1.85 -3.88 6.93
C TYR A 154 0.85 -5.02 7.20
N THR A 155 -0.35 -4.97 6.61
CA THR A 155 -1.40 -6.00 6.75
C THR A 155 -1.21 -7.20 5.81
N GLY A 156 -0.02 -7.36 5.22
CA GLY A 156 0.38 -8.56 4.47
C GLY A 156 -0.27 -8.72 3.10
N THR A 157 -0.85 -7.67 2.51
CA THR A 157 -1.62 -7.78 1.25
C THR A 157 -0.78 -8.32 0.09
N PHE A 158 0.48 -7.88 -0.07
CA PHE A 158 1.40 -8.47 -1.05
C PHE A 158 1.66 -9.96 -0.78
N SER A 159 1.81 -10.36 0.48
CA SER A 159 2.08 -11.75 0.86
C SER A 159 0.89 -12.66 0.57
N VAL A 160 -0.35 -12.19 0.78
CA VAL A 160 -1.57 -12.89 0.38
C VAL A 160 -1.63 -13.06 -1.14
N TYR A 161 -1.31 -12.01 -1.90
CA TYR A 161 -1.23 -12.11 -3.37
C TYR A 161 -0.14 -13.09 -3.82
N ALA A 162 1.04 -13.09 -3.19
CA ALA A 162 2.11 -14.03 -3.49
C ALA A 162 1.69 -15.48 -3.20
N ALA A 163 1.07 -15.74 -2.05
CA ALA A 163 0.53 -17.05 -1.69
C ALA A 163 -0.54 -17.51 -2.69
N ALA A 164 -1.47 -16.64 -3.08
CA ALA A 164 -2.48 -16.91 -4.10
C ALA A 164 -1.91 -17.17 -5.50
N GLY A 165 -0.68 -16.71 -5.76
CA GLY A 165 0.08 -16.97 -6.98
C GLY A 165 0.87 -18.28 -6.95
N GLY A 166 0.83 -19.01 -5.84
CA GLY A 166 1.55 -20.27 -5.67
C GLY A 166 2.99 -20.12 -5.18
N ALA A 167 3.30 -19.06 -4.41
CA ALA A 167 4.55 -19.00 -3.65
C ALA A 167 4.71 -20.25 -2.76
N ILE A 168 5.91 -20.81 -2.68
CA ILE A 168 6.16 -21.99 -1.84
C ILE A 168 6.18 -21.64 -0.35
N GLU A 169 6.71 -20.45 -0.04
CA GLU A 169 6.71 -19.86 1.29
C GLU A 169 6.66 -18.34 1.15
N THR A 170 6.06 -17.68 2.13
CA THR A 170 6.10 -16.22 2.25
C THR A 170 6.65 -15.84 3.60
N THR A 171 7.57 -14.88 3.67
CA THR A 171 8.01 -14.26 4.91
C THR A 171 7.59 -12.79 4.90
N SER A 172 6.80 -12.37 5.89
CA SER A 172 6.33 -10.99 6.02
C SER A 172 6.93 -10.37 7.28
N VAL A 173 7.64 -9.26 7.11
CA VAL A 173 8.38 -8.58 8.18
C VAL A 173 7.78 -7.21 8.43
N ASP A 174 7.46 -6.92 9.69
CA ASP A 174 6.96 -5.60 10.10
C ASP A 174 7.33 -5.31 11.56
N LEU A 175 7.50 -4.04 11.92
CA LEU A 175 7.73 -3.62 13.31
C LEU A 175 6.48 -3.81 14.18
N SER A 176 5.29 -3.68 13.58
CA SER A 176 4.01 -3.68 14.28
C SER A 176 3.45 -5.09 14.44
N LYS A 177 3.42 -5.58 15.68
CA LYS A 177 2.71 -6.83 16.03
C LYS A 177 1.23 -6.78 15.63
N ASN A 178 0.59 -5.61 15.73
CA ASN A 178 -0.83 -5.46 15.37
C ASN A 178 -1.04 -5.65 13.85
N TYR A 179 -0.15 -5.12 13.02
CA TYR A 179 -0.23 -5.32 11.58
C TYR A 179 0.08 -6.76 11.17
N LEU A 180 1.01 -7.43 11.85
CA LEU A 180 1.24 -8.87 11.64
C LEU A 180 0.03 -9.72 12.05
N LEU A 181 -0.64 -9.41 13.16
CA LEU A 181 -1.90 -10.08 13.54
C LEU A 181 -3.00 -9.83 12.50
N TRP A 182 -3.07 -8.63 11.94
CA TRP A 182 -3.97 -8.32 10.82
C TRP A 182 -3.60 -9.15 9.57
N ALA A 183 -2.33 -9.22 9.20
CA ALA A 183 -1.85 -10.06 8.11
C ALA A 183 -2.23 -11.53 8.30
N SER A 184 -2.09 -12.07 9.52
CA SER A 184 -2.52 -13.43 9.85
C SER A 184 -4.01 -13.66 9.58
N ARG A 185 -4.87 -12.68 9.92
CA ARG A 185 -6.31 -12.75 9.62
C ARG A 185 -6.59 -12.68 8.12
N ASN A 186 -5.88 -11.83 7.38
CA ASN A 186 -5.98 -11.77 5.92
C ASN A 186 -5.59 -13.11 5.26
N PHE A 187 -4.52 -13.77 5.72
CA PHE A 187 -4.18 -15.13 5.24
C PHE A 187 -5.32 -16.13 5.50
N ARG A 188 -5.85 -16.18 6.73
CA ARG A 188 -6.92 -17.12 7.12
C ARG A 188 -8.20 -16.95 6.29
N ILE A 189 -8.60 -15.71 6.04
CA ILE A 189 -9.80 -15.39 5.25
C ILE A 189 -9.67 -15.91 3.80
N ASN A 190 -8.46 -15.96 3.26
CA ASN A 190 -8.19 -16.49 1.93
C ASN A 190 -7.85 -18.00 1.93
N GLY A 191 -8.12 -18.71 3.04
CA GLY A 191 -7.89 -20.16 3.15
C GLY A 191 -6.42 -20.57 3.13
N MET A 192 -5.49 -19.65 3.42
CA MET A 192 -4.06 -19.91 3.36
C MET A 192 -3.54 -20.41 4.71
N VAL A 193 -2.81 -21.54 4.68
CA VAL A 193 -2.31 -22.22 5.87
C VAL A 193 -1.12 -21.48 6.45
N PRO A 194 -1.13 -21.07 7.74
CA PRO A 194 -0.05 -20.28 8.33
C PRO A 194 1.34 -20.94 8.34
N THR A 195 1.45 -22.26 8.18
CA THR A 195 2.71 -23.00 8.33
C THR A 195 3.78 -22.59 7.31
N ASN A 196 3.38 -22.23 6.09
CA ASN A 196 4.28 -21.78 5.02
C ASN A 196 4.30 -20.24 4.90
N HIS A 197 3.57 -19.53 5.77
CA HIS A 197 3.40 -18.09 5.72
C HIS A 197 3.89 -17.47 7.03
N HIS A 198 5.19 -17.18 7.08
CA HIS A 198 5.88 -16.67 8.24
C HIS A 198 5.62 -15.17 8.44
N LEU A 199 5.33 -14.81 9.69
CA LEU A 199 5.12 -13.42 10.13
C LEU A 199 6.17 -13.10 11.19
N ILE A 200 7.03 -12.12 10.92
CA ILE A 200 8.21 -11.84 11.74
C ILE A 200 8.17 -10.39 12.21
N GLN A 201 8.17 -10.20 13.53
CA GLN A 201 8.24 -8.88 14.12
C GLN A 201 9.69 -8.42 14.24
N ALA A 202 10.16 -7.64 13.28
CA ALA A 202 11.53 -7.12 13.26
C ALA A 202 11.64 -5.80 12.49
N ASP A 203 12.73 -5.07 12.74
CA ASP A 203 13.19 -4.03 11.81
C ASP A 203 13.65 -4.69 10.50
N ALA A 204 13.39 -4.05 9.37
CA ALA A 204 13.67 -4.62 8.05
C ALA A 204 15.18 -4.79 7.81
N VAL A 205 16.01 -3.83 8.22
CA VAL A 205 17.48 -3.90 8.03
C VAL A 205 18.06 -4.96 8.96
N THR A 206 17.62 -4.99 10.22
CA THR A 206 18.02 -6.04 11.17
C THR A 206 17.66 -7.44 10.63
N TYR A 207 16.44 -7.61 10.12
CA TYR A 207 16.01 -8.88 9.53
C TYR A 207 16.90 -9.29 8.34
N LEU A 208 17.23 -8.36 7.44
CA LEU A 208 18.09 -8.65 6.29
C LEU A 208 19.49 -9.12 6.73
N ILE A 209 20.07 -8.50 7.76
CA ILE A 209 21.36 -8.91 8.33
C ILE A 209 21.30 -10.33 8.90
N GLU A 210 20.28 -10.61 9.73
CA GLU A 210 20.10 -11.93 10.33
C GLU A 210 19.83 -13.01 9.27
N ALA A 211 19.00 -12.70 8.28
CA ALA A 211 18.68 -13.61 7.18
C ALA A 211 19.94 -13.95 6.37
N LYS A 212 20.83 -12.96 6.13
CA LYS A 212 22.13 -13.18 5.50
C LYS A 212 23.01 -14.11 6.33
N GLY A 213 23.11 -13.86 7.64
CA GLY A 213 23.87 -14.72 8.57
C GLY A 213 23.35 -16.16 8.61
N LYS A 214 22.04 -16.36 8.43
CA LYS A 214 21.38 -17.67 8.34
C LYS A 214 21.37 -18.25 6.91
N SER A 215 22.05 -17.61 5.96
CA SER A 215 22.07 -18.02 4.54
C SER A 215 20.68 -18.23 3.92
N ARG A 216 19.68 -17.48 4.39
CA ARG A 216 18.33 -17.49 3.81
C ARG A 216 18.38 -16.84 2.42
N LYS A 217 17.61 -17.37 1.49
CA LYS A 217 17.53 -16.88 0.11
C LYS A 217 16.09 -16.80 -0.37
N PHE A 218 15.82 -15.83 -1.23
CA PHE A 218 14.50 -15.53 -1.77
C PHE A 218 14.55 -15.39 -3.30
N ASP A 219 13.44 -15.69 -3.96
CA ASP A 219 13.31 -15.56 -5.42
C ASP A 219 12.59 -14.26 -5.82
N MET A 220 11.84 -13.68 -4.89
CA MET A 220 11.14 -12.42 -5.06
C MET A 220 11.05 -11.69 -3.72
N ILE A 221 11.44 -10.43 -3.69
CA ILE A 221 11.37 -9.57 -2.51
C ILE A 221 10.53 -8.35 -2.84
N VAL A 222 9.58 -7.96 -1.99
CA VAL A 222 8.90 -6.66 -2.06
C VAL A 222 9.42 -5.77 -0.94
N ILE A 223 9.72 -4.52 -1.28
CA ILE A 223 10.13 -3.48 -0.34
C ILE A 223 9.31 -2.23 -0.65
N ASP A 224 8.35 -1.94 0.23
CA ASP A 224 7.48 -0.76 0.13
C ASP A 224 7.50 0.00 1.46
N PRO A 225 8.61 0.71 1.77
CA PRO A 225 8.78 1.31 3.08
C PRO A 225 7.97 2.60 3.19
N PRO A 226 7.59 3.00 4.41
CA PRO A 226 7.09 4.35 4.63
C PRO A 226 8.19 5.37 4.28
N THR A 227 7.78 6.62 4.00
CA THR A 227 8.76 7.69 3.73
C THR A 227 9.71 7.90 4.91
N PHE A 228 9.17 7.85 6.13
CA PHE A 228 9.93 7.91 7.37
C PHE A 228 9.40 6.83 8.31
N SER A 229 10.29 6.18 9.05
CA SER A 229 9.92 5.25 10.13
C SER A 229 10.74 5.53 11.37
N ASN A 230 10.05 5.73 12.50
CA ASN A 230 10.66 5.80 13.81
C ASN A 230 10.52 4.43 14.46
N SER A 231 11.62 3.71 14.59
CA SER A 231 11.68 2.54 15.46
C SER A 231 11.90 3.03 16.88
N LYS A 232 10.97 2.74 17.81
CA LYS A 232 11.22 3.00 19.25
C LYS A 232 12.32 2.11 19.83
N ARG A 233 12.79 1.12 19.06
CA ARG A 233 13.78 0.10 19.49
C ARG A 233 15.20 0.42 19.02
N THR A 234 15.37 1.40 18.13
CA THR A 234 16.68 1.85 17.62
C THR A 234 16.68 3.37 17.61
N ASP A 235 17.76 4.03 18.03
CA ASP A 235 17.87 5.50 18.00
C ASP A 235 17.97 6.07 16.56
N THR A 236 17.84 5.21 15.55
CA THR A 236 17.92 5.54 14.13
C THR A 236 16.54 5.70 13.51
N ILE A 237 16.33 6.87 12.88
CA ILE A 237 15.17 7.16 12.04
C ILE A 237 15.49 6.70 10.62
N PHE A 238 14.67 5.82 10.06
CA PHE A 238 14.75 5.45 8.66
C PHE A 238 14.12 6.54 7.79
N ASP A 239 14.84 6.99 6.76
CA ASP A 239 14.31 7.84 5.68
C ASP A 239 14.57 7.15 4.34
N VAL A 240 13.51 6.82 3.62
CA VAL A 240 13.65 6.14 2.31
C VAL A 240 14.50 6.93 1.33
N ARG A 241 14.53 8.27 1.40
CA ARG A 241 15.37 9.09 0.49
C ARG A 241 16.86 8.97 0.78
N ARG A 242 17.21 8.65 2.02
CA ARG A 242 18.58 8.53 2.50
C ARG A 242 19.06 7.09 2.48
N ASP A 243 18.22 6.15 2.91
CA ASP A 243 18.63 4.81 3.31
C ASP A 243 18.28 3.74 2.27
N HIS A 244 17.60 4.08 1.16
CA HIS A 244 17.23 3.11 0.14
C HIS A 244 18.40 2.34 -0.47
N PRO A 245 19.62 2.88 -0.68
CA PRO A 245 20.69 2.10 -1.30
C PRO A 245 21.14 0.93 -0.43
N GLU A 246 21.32 1.15 0.87
CA GLU A 246 21.67 0.07 1.80
C GLU A 246 20.56 -0.99 1.86
N LEU A 247 19.31 -0.55 1.98
CA LEU A 247 18.16 -1.44 2.05
C LEU A 247 18.05 -2.33 0.79
N ILE A 248 18.20 -1.72 -0.39
CA ILE A 248 18.14 -2.44 -1.68
C ILE A 248 19.32 -3.41 -1.80
N SER A 249 20.55 -2.97 -1.53
CA SER A 249 21.75 -3.80 -1.66
C SER A 249 21.69 -5.02 -0.73
N ARG A 250 21.26 -4.85 0.52
CA ARG A 250 21.07 -5.96 1.46
C ARG A 250 19.98 -6.94 1.01
N ALA A 251 18.92 -6.45 0.38
CA ALA A 251 17.89 -7.33 -0.17
C ALA A 251 18.39 -8.11 -1.39
N VAL A 252 19.13 -7.47 -2.29
CA VAL A 252 19.74 -8.12 -3.46
C VAL A 252 20.72 -9.23 -3.04
N ASP A 253 21.47 -9.03 -1.95
CA ASP A 253 22.35 -10.07 -1.38
C ASP A 253 21.60 -11.35 -0.97
N LEU A 254 20.30 -11.27 -0.69
CA LEU A 254 19.47 -12.42 -0.34
C LEU A 254 18.77 -13.07 -1.54
N LEU A 255 18.98 -12.57 -2.76
CA LEU A 255 18.38 -13.18 -3.94
C LEU A 255 19.06 -14.49 -4.32
N ASN A 256 18.25 -15.47 -4.72
CA ASN A 256 18.70 -16.58 -5.56
C ASN A 256 19.06 -16.07 -6.96
N PRO A 257 19.87 -16.83 -7.74
CA PRO A 257 20.08 -16.52 -9.16
C PRO A 257 18.75 -16.37 -9.91
N GLY A 258 18.60 -15.27 -10.66
CA GLY A 258 17.35 -14.93 -11.35
C GLY A 258 16.21 -14.42 -10.44
N GLY A 259 16.49 -14.20 -9.15
CA GLY A 259 15.59 -13.49 -8.25
C GLY A 259 15.56 -11.99 -8.51
N PHE A 260 14.55 -11.31 -7.99
CA PHE A 260 14.41 -9.85 -8.14
C PHE A 260 13.74 -9.21 -6.93
N VAL A 261 13.96 -7.91 -6.76
CA VAL A 261 13.26 -7.05 -5.80
C VAL A 261 12.27 -6.16 -6.54
N VAL A 262 11.05 -6.04 -6.02
CA VAL A 262 10.08 -5.01 -6.36
C VAL A 262 10.21 -3.93 -5.30
N PHE A 263 10.88 -2.83 -5.64
CA PHE A 263 11.03 -1.68 -4.75
C PHE A 263 9.99 -0.62 -5.12
N SER A 264 9.25 -0.11 -4.15
CA SER A 264 8.34 1.01 -4.34
C SER A 264 8.44 2.04 -3.25
N THR A 265 7.98 3.26 -3.55
CA THR A 265 7.82 4.31 -2.54
C THR A 265 6.84 5.37 -3.02
N ASN A 266 6.10 5.95 -2.07
CA ASN A 266 5.26 7.14 -2.27
C ASN A 266 5.96 8.45 -1.89
N ALA A 267 7.26 8.42 -1.58
CA ALA A 267 8.01 9.59 -1.18
C ALA A 267 8.02 10.64 -2.30
N ARG A 268 7.41 11.80 -2.02
CA ARG A 268 7.43 12.95 -2.94
C ARG A 268 8.87 13.36 -3.24
N LYS A 269 9.13 13.66 -4.52
CA LYS A 269 10.44 14.07 -5.05
C LYS A 269 11.58 13.06 -4.80
N PHE A 270 11.27 11.81 -4.45
CA PHE A 270 12.25 10.72 -4.40
C PHE A 270 13.07 10.64 -5.70
N ARG A 271 14.33 10.22 -5.60
CA ARG A 271 15.16 9.86 -6.75
C ARG A 271 15.91 8.61 -6.35
N LEU A 272 15.86 7.58 -7.20
CA LEU A 272 16.65 6.39 -6.99
C LEU A 272 18.12 6.76 -7.24
N ARG A 273 18.94 6.63 -6.20
CA ARG A 273 20.39 6.89 -6.26
C ARG A 273 21.10 5.67 -6.83
N ILE A 274 21.02 5.50 -8.15
CA ILE A 274 21.52 4.34 -8.89
C ILE A 274 23.06 4.26 -8.75
N GLU A 275 23.72 5.40 -8.68
CA GLU A 275 25.16 5.55 -8.47
C GLU A 275 25.69 4.89 -7.19
N GLU A 276 24.84 4.68 -6.19
CA GLU A 276 25.20 4.03 -4.91
C GLU A 276 24.87 2.52 -4.89
N LEU A 277 24.29 1.97 -5.97
CA LEU A 277 23.84 0.58 -6.01
C LEU A 277 24.90 -0.40 -6.57
N GLY A 278 26.03 0.07 -7.11
CA GLY A 278 27.10 -0.79 -7.61
C GLY A 278 26.63 -1.74 -8.71
N ASP A 279 26.91 -3.04 -8.58
CA ASP A 279 26.56 -4.11 -9.55
C ASP A 279 25.09 -4.55 -9.47
N ILE A 280 24.19 -3.59 -9.40
CA ILE A 280 22.74 -3.80 -9.34
C ILE A 280 22.09 -3.13 -10.56
N SER A 281 21.24 -3.88 -11.25
CA SER A 281 20.43 -3.38 -12.35
C SER A 281 19.05 -2.95 -11.85
N THR A 282 18.52 -1.87 -12.42
CA THR A 282 17.21 -1.33 -12.06
C THR A 282 16.39 -1.05 -13.31
N ARG A 283 15.08 -1.28 -13.22
CA ARG A 283 14.12 -1.00 -14.29
C ARG A 283 12.92 -0.31 -13.70
N ASP A 284 12.63 0.91 -14.14
CA ASP A 284 11.41 1.62 -13.75
C ASP A 284 10.18 0.94 -14.37
N ILE A 285 9.19 0.63 -13.53
CA ILE A 285 7.94 0.00 -13.91
C ILE A 285 6.73 0.80 -13.43
N THR A 286 6.95 2.05 -13.00
CA THR A 286 5.94 2.91 -12.38
C THR A 286 4.65 2.93 -13.18
N ASP A 287 4.72 3.27 -14.48
CA ASP A 287 3.55 3.40 -15.36
C ASP A 287 2.69 2.12 -15.43
N LYS A 288 3.32 0.95 -15.33
CA LYS A 288 2.61 -0.34 -15.35
C LYS A 288 1.93 -0.64 -14.01
N THR A 289 2.46 -0.08 -12.93
CA THR A 289 1.99 -0.34 -11.56
C THR A 289 0.93 0.65 -11.07
N ILE A 290 0.64 1.73 -11.80
CA ILE A 290 -0.44 2.67 -11.44
C ILE A 290 -1.81 2.15 -11.91
N PRO A 291 -2.78 1.94 -11.02
CA PRO A 291 -4.13 1.55 -11.39
C PRO A 291 -4.91 2.67 -12.10
N ASP A 292 -5.94 2.30 -12.87
CA ASP A 292 -6.77 3.22 -13.64
C ASP A 292 -7.39 4.33 -12.79
N ASP A 293 -7.78 4.02 -11.56
CA ASP A 293 -8.37 4.94 -10.61
C ASP A 293 -7.37 5.97 -10.02
N PHE A 294 -6.07 5.78 -10.27
CA PHE A 294 -4.95 6.64 -9.84
C PHE A 294 -4.15 7.28 -10.99
N ARG A 295 -4.37 6.88 -12.26
CA ARG A 295 -3.55 7.34 -13.42
C ARG A 295 -3.39 8.85 -13.55
N GLN A 296 -4.41 9.64 -13.21
CA GLN A 296 -4.34 11.11 -13.33
C GLN A 296 -3.41 11.74 -12.29
N LYS A 297 -3.22 11.07 -11.14
CA LYS A 297 -2.40 11.55 -10.02
C LYS A 297 -1.61 10.37 -9.46
N PRO A 298 -0.53 9.93 -10.14
CA PRO A 298 0.30 8.82 -9.68
C PRO A 298 0.76 9.04 -8.23
N SER A 299 0.56 8.04 -7.38
CA SER A 299 0.77 8.13 -5.93
C SER A 299 2.08 7.49 -5.47
N HIS A 300 2.64 6.57 -6.27
CA HIS A 300 3.89 5.88 -5.98
C HIS A 300 4.80 5.79 -7.20
N ARG A 301 6.04 5.39 -6.96
CA ARG A 301 6.99 4.92 -7.97
C ARG A 301 7.43 3.51 -7.66
N CYS A 302 7.78 2.76 -8.70
CA CYS A 302 8.10 1.35 -8.56
C CYS A 302 9.18 0.89 -9.54
N TRP A 303 10.13 0.09 -9.06
CA TRP A 303 11.23 -0.45 -9.83
C TRP A 303 11.34 -1.96 -9.62
N LEU A 304 11.75 -2.66 -10.68
CA LEU A 304 12.36 -3.98 -10.56
C LEU A 304 13.86 -3.80 -10.38
N VAL A 305 14.43 -4.55 -9.44
CA VAL A 305 15.85 -4.49 -9.10
C VAL A 305 16.42 -5.91 -9.08
N THR A 306 17.58 -6.10 -9.70
CA THR A 306 18.28 -7.40 -9.74
C THR A 306 19.78 -7.22 -9.55
N ALA A 307 20.49 -8.31 -9.28
CA ALA A 307 21.93 -8.32 -9.53
C ALA A 307 22.20 -8.06 -11.03
N SER A 308 23.25 -7.31 -11.37
CA SER A 308 23.56 -6.96 -12.77
C SER A 308 23.71 -8.18 -13.68
N ARG A 309 24.29 -9.27 -13.15
CA ARG A 309 24.43 -10.56 -13.87
C ARG A 309 23.12 -11.21 -14.30
N ASP A 310 21.99 -10.79 -13.74
CA ASP A 310 20.66 -11.34 -13.99
C ASP A 310 19.72 -10.33 -14.67
N ALA A 311 20.22 -9.18 -15.14
CA ALA A 311 19.42 -8.13 -15.76
C ALA A 311 18.56 -8.61 -16.94
N ASP A 312 19.11 -9.51 -17.77
CA ASP A 312 18.40 -10.09 -18.93
C ASP A 312 17.36 -11.14 -18.55
N LYS A 313 17.39 -11.63 -17.30
CA LYS A 313 16.47 -12.65 -16.78
C LYS A 313 15.26 -12.04 -16.07
N ILE A 314 15.16 -10.71 -16.05
CA ILE A 314 14.02 -10.00 -15.44
C ILE A 314 12.72 -10.47 -16.10
N VAL A 315 11.73 -10.75 -15.24
CA VAL A 315 10.40 -11.19 -15.68
C VAL A 315 9.85 -10.19 -16.70
N ARG A 316 9.41 -10.69 -17.85
CA ARG A 316 8.74 -9.85 -18.86
C ARG A 316 7.39 -9.39 -18.30
N LEU A 317 7.22 -8.06 -18.30
CA LEU A 317 6.03 -7.32 -17.87
C LEU A 317 4.98 -7.25 -18.97
#